data_AF-A0A9K3NKG2-F1
#
_entry.id   AF-A0A9K3NKG2-F1
#
_cell.length_a   1.000
_cell.length_b   1.000
_cell.length_c   1.000
_cell.angle_alpha   90.00
_cell.angle_beta   90.00
_cell.angle_gamma   90.00
#
_symmetry.space_group_name_H-M   'P 1'
#
loop_
_entity.id
_entity.type
_entity.pdbx_description
1 polymer ?
#
loop_
_entity_poly.entity_id
_entity_poly.type
_entity_poly.pdbx_seq_one_letter_code
_entity_poly.pdbx_strand_id
1 'polypeptide(L)'
;MILQAMKFNEFQDCKALLDMLEDNEYVMKYKYEIEVKFEEMIDWFLRIKMGITTRPIPVYMGNNKKVNPLELYMVVKKEGGRRTVTSNNLWEMVSKDMGRDYEDGDYMRILYAMYLDIIIYYYKFKSVQGDVRGDQTQGYAGNKDNAAGEGRRTMSTDCIPED
;
A
#
# COMPACT_ATOMS: atom_id res chain seq x y z
N MET A 1 -22.69 -2.72 -13.06
CA MET A 1 -22.17 -2.84 -11.67
C MET A 1 -20.84 -2.10 -11.59
N ILE A 2 -20.52 -1.38 -10.50
CA ILE A 2 -19.28 -0.57 -10.40
C ILE A 2 -18.02 -1.40 -10.66
N LEU A 3 -17.97 -2.63 -10.12
CA LEU A 3 -16.87 -3.57 -10.31
C LEU A 3 -16.58 -3.91 -11.78
N GLN A 4 -17.62 -4.09 -12.59
CA GLN A 4 -17.47 -4.43 -14.02
C GLN A 4 -16.91 -3.26 -14.85
N ALA A 5 -17.18 -2.02 -14.43
CA ALA A 5 -16.70 -0.81 -15.09
C ALA A 5 -15.30 -0.38 -14.63
N MET A 6 -14.78 -0.96 -13.55
CA MET A 6 -13.47 -0.65 -13.00
C MET A 6 -12.37 -0.95 -14.02
N LYS A 7 -11.46 0.00 -14.18
CA LYS A 7 -10.25 -0.10 -15.00
C LYS A 7 -9.07 0.38 -14.18
N PHE A 8 -7.90 -0.19 -14.41
CA PHE A 8 -6.67 0.22 -13.75
C PHE A 8 -5.89 1.13 -14.68
N ASN A 9 -5.78 2.40 -14.32
CA ASN A 9 -5.03 3.41 -15.06
C ASN A 9 -4.08 4.16 -14.13
N GLU A 10 -4.38 4.21 -12.85
CA GLU A 10 -3.54 4.81 -11.83
C GLU A 10 -3.56 4.01 -10.52
N PHE A 11 -2.67 4.40 -9.61
CA PHE A 11 -2.50 3.72 -8.33
C PHE A 11 -3.78 3.74 -7.46
N GLN A 12 -4.60 4.79 -7.58
CA GLN A 12 -5.86 4.90 -6.83
C GLN A 12 -6.87 3.82 -7.21
N ASP A 13 -6.86 3.35 -8.46
CA ASP A 13 -7.74 2.26 -8.90
C ASP A 13 -7.38 0.94 -8.19
N CYS A 14 -6.09 0.66 -8.02
CA CYS A 14 -5.61 -0.50 -7.25
C CYS A 14 -6.03 -0.38 -5.78
N LYS A 15 -5.87 0.80 -5.19
CA LYS A 15 -6.31 1.07 -3.81
C LYS A 15 -7.80 0.85 -3.65
N ALA A 16 -8.61 1.36 -4.56
CA ALA A 16 -10.06 1.19 -4.53
C ALA A 16 -10.46 -0.29 -4.55
N LEU A 17 -9.82 -1.13 -5.39
CA LEU A 17 -10.09 -2.56 -5.39
C LEU A 17 -9.68 -3.20 -4.05
N LEU A 18 -8.49 -2.92 -3.53
CA LEU A 18 -8.01 -3.48 -2.26
C LEU A 18 -8.90 -3.08 -1.07
N ASP A 19 -9.35 -1.82 -1.02
CA ASP A 19 -10.25 -1.33 0.01
C ASP A 19 -11.63 -2.05 -0.06
N MET A 20 -12.11 -2.42 -1.27
CA MET A 20 -13.32 -3.25 -1.42
C MET A 20 -13.15 -4.68 -0.88
N LEU A 21 -11.91 -5.20 -0.81
CA LEU A 21 -11.64 -6.54 -0.24
C LEU A 21 -11.69 -6.57 1.30
N GLU A 22 -11.94 -5.44 1.96
CA GLU A 22 -12.20 -5.39 3.40
C GLU A 22 -13.61 -5.88 3.75
N ASP A 23 -14.55 -5.82 2.81
CA ASP A 23 -15.91 -6.34 2.99
C ASP A 23 -15.99 -7.81 2.55
N ASN A 24 -15.94 -8.72 3.53
CA ASN A 24 -16.01 -10.16 3.27
C ASN A 24 -17.34 -10.60 2.62
N GLU A 25 -18.47 -9.94 2.93
CA GLU A 25 -19.76 -10.28 2.33
C GLU A 25 -19.76 -9.91 0.84
N TYR A 26 -19.21 -8.74 0.52
CA TYR A 26 -19.00 -8.30 -0.85
C TYR A 26 -18.09 -9.26 -1.62
N VAL A 27 -16.95 -9.65 -1.02
CA VAL A 27 -16.00 -10.59 -1.65
C VAL A 27 -16.65 -11.94 -1.95
N MET A 28 -17.45 -12.47 -1.02
CA MET A 28 -18.13 -13.74 -1.23
C MET A 28 -19.22 -13.64 -2.30
N LYS A 29 -19.95 -12.53 -2.36
CA LYS A 29 -21.04 -12.31 -3.32
C LYS A 29 -20.55 -12.14 -4.75
N TYR A 30 -19.40 -11.50 -4.96
CA TYR A 30 -18.86 -11.14 -6.28
C TYR A 30 -17.50 -11.79 -6.56
N LYS A 31 -17.27 -12.98 -5.96
CA LYS A 31 -15.97 -13.65 -5.97
C LYS A 31 -15.34 -13.73 -7.36
N TYR A 32 -16.10 -14.20 -8.36
CA TYR A 32 -15.58 -14.40 -9.71
C TYR A 32 -15.19 -13.09 -10.38
N GLU A 33 -16.04 -12.06 -10.29
CA GLU A 33 -15.75 -10.75 -10.87
C GLU A 33 -14.56 -10.08 -10.18
N ILE A 34 -14.41 -10.26 -8.87
CA ILE A 34 -13.28 -9.74 -8.11
C ILE A 34 -12.00 -10.48 -8.50
N GLU A 35 -12.03 -11.80 -8.67
CA GLU A 35 -10.86 -12.58 -9.12
C GLU A 35 -10.33 -12.07 -10.46
N VAL A 36 -11.22 -11.85 -11.43
CA VAL A 36 -10.87 -11.28 -12.73
C VAL A 36 -10.27 -9.88 -12.57
N LYS A 37 -10.91 -9.01 -11.78
CA LYS A 37 -10.41 -7.65 -11.55
C LYS A 37 -9.09 -7.63 -10.80
N PHE A 38 -8.86 -8.59 -9.92
CA PHE A 38 -7.62 -8.72 -9.16
C PHE A 38 -6.48 -9.18 -10.07
N GLU A 39 -6.71 -10.13 -10.99
CA GLU A 39 -5.75 -10.50 -12.03
C GLU A 39 -5.46 -9.32 -12.97
N GLU A 40 -6.47 -8.57 -13.43
CA GLU A 40 -6.30 -7.36 -14.24
C GLU A 40 -5.48 -6.28 -13.52
N MET A 41 -5.72 -6.08 -12.22
CA MET A 41 -4.97 -5.14 -11.38
C MET A 41 -3.49 -5.52 -11.33
N ILE A 42 -3.20 -6.79 -11.07
CA ILE A 42 -1.82 -7.31 -10.99
C ILE A 42 -1.13 -7.16 -12.35
N ASP A 43 -1.80 -7.53 -13.44
CA ASP A 43 -1.23 -7.47 -14.78
C ASP A 43 -0.90 -6.02 -15.18
N TRP A 44 -1.84 -5.10 -14.97
CA TRP A 44 -1.61 -3.67 -15.21
C TRP A 44 -0.45 -3.13 -14.36
N PHE A 45 -0.44 -3.45 -13.06
CA PHE A 45 0.60 -2.94 -12.17
C PHE A 45 1.99 -3.47 -12.56
N LEU A 46 2.11 -4.76 -12.84
CA LEU A 46 3.40 -5.33 -13.23
C LEU A 46 3.86 -4.81 -14.59
N ARG A 47 3.01 -4.87 -15.62
CA ARG A 47 3.42 -4.54 -17.00
C ARG A 47 3.52 -3.05 -17.25
N ILE A 48 2.48 -2.30 -16.88
CA ILE A 48 2.35 -0.88 -17.23
C ILE A 48 3.03 -0.01 -16.20
N LYS A 49 2.79 -0.26 -14.90
CA LYS A 49 3.33 0.58 -13.83
C LYS A 49 4.80 0.28 -13.52
N MET A 50 5.20 -0.99 -13.53
CA MET A 50 6.56 -1.43 -13.16
C MET A 50 7.43 -1.84 -14.36
N GLY A 51 6.87 -2.06 -15.55
CA GLY A 51 7.63 -2.52 -16.73
C GLY A 51 8.08 -3.99 -16.67
N ILE A 52 7.50 -4.80 -15.78
CA ILE A 52 7.83 -6.22 -15.60
C ILE A 52 6.94 -7.06 -16.51
N THR A 53 7.54 -7.71 -17.51
CA THR A 53 6.83 -8.54 -18.50
C THR A 53 7.11 -10.04 -18.37
N THR A 54 8.05 -10.42 -17.51
CA THR A 54 8.49 -11.81 -17.30
C THR A 54 7.58 -12.63 -16.38
N ARG A 55 6.53 -12.01 -15.84
CA ARG A 55 5.59 -12.61 -14.88
C ARG A 55 4.23 -12.80 -15.53
N PRO A 56 3.87 -14.03 -15.95
CA PRO A 56 2.61 -14.27 -16.63
C PRO A 56 1.42 -14.16 -15.68
N ILE A 57 0.31 -13.66 -16.23
CA ILE A 57 -1.03 -13.73 -15.64
C ILE A 57 -1.91 -14.48 -16.66
N PRO A 58 -2.68 -15.50 -16.27
CA PRO A 58 -2.85 -16.04 -14.91
C PRO A 58 -1.58 -16.68 -14.33
N VAL A 59 -1.53 -16.77 -13.00
CA VAL A 59 -0.39 -17.35 -12.28
C VAL A 59 -0.50 -18.88 -12.32
N TYR A 60 0.59 -19.54 -12.69
CA TYR A 60 0.67 -21.01 -12.71
C TYR A 60 1.81 -21.50 -11.84
N MET A 61 1.54 -22.60 -11.15
CA MET A 61 2.54 -23.45 -10.52
C MET A 61 3.07 -24.49 -11.52
N GLY A 62 4.16 -25.17 -11.14
CA GLY A 62 4.58 -26.42 -11.79
C GLY A 62 3.38 -27.37 -12.03
N ASN A 63 3.47 -28.16 -13.10
CA ASN A 63 2.41 -29.05 -13.57
C ASN A 63 1.12 -28.32 -14.05
N ASN A 64 1.24 -27.07 -14.51
CA ASN A 64 0.15 -26.30 -15.11
C ASN A 64 -1.05 -26.06 -14.17
N LYS A 65 -0.80 -26.12 -12.86
CA LYS A 65 -1.83 -25.84 -11.84
C LYS A 65 -1.99 -24.33 -11.70
N LYS A 66 -3.16 -23.79 -12.08
CA LYS A 66 -3.47 -22.36 -11.86
C LYS A 66 -3.49 -22.05 -10.37
N VAL A 67 -2.86 -20.95 -9.96
CA VAL A 67 -2.95 -20.40 -8.61
C VAL A 67 -3.76 -19.12 -8.67
N ASN A 68 -4.77 -19.02 -7.81
CA ASN A 68 -5.62 -17.85 -7.71
C ASN A 68 -4.95 -16.80 -6.81
N PRO A 69 -4.53 -15.64 -7.33
CA PRO A 69 -3.83 -14.64 -6.53
C PRO A 69 -4.74 -13.97 -5.49
N LEU A 70 -6.04 -13.82 -5.77
CA LEU A 70 -7.01 -13.27 -4.81
C LEU A 70 -7.15 -14.20 -3.61
N GLU A 71 -7.31 -15.50 -3.86
CA GLU A 71 -7.42 -16.49 -2.79
C GLU A 71 -6.15 -16.52 -1.91
N LEU A 72 -4.97 -16.53 -2.54
CA LEU A 72 -3.69 -16.44 -1.84
C LEU A 72 -3.60 -15.17 -0.97
N TYR A 73 -4.06 -14.03 -1.50
CA TYR A 73 -4.12 -12.77 -0.74
C TYR A 73 -5.05 -12.88 0.46
N MET A 74 -6.27 -13.40 0.28
CA MET A 74 -7.29 -13.49 1.33
C MET A 74 -6.89 -14.47 2.44
N VAL A 75 -6.32 -15.63 2.10
CA VAL A 75 -5.82 -16.61 3.08
C VAL A 75 -4.70 -15.99 3.92
N VAL A 76 -3.69 -15.40 3.28
CA VAL A 76 -2.58 -14.74 4.01
C VAL A 76 -3.08 -13.56 4.84
N LYS A 77 -4.04 -12.78 4.35
CA LYS A 77 -4.66 -11.67 5.10
C LYS A 77 -5.37 -12.19 6.35
N LYS A 78 -6.12 -13.27 6.25
CA LYS A 78 -6.82 -13.92 7.38
C LYS A 78 -5.84 -14.39 8.46
N GLU A 79 -4.67 -14.89 8.07
CA GLU A 79 -3.58 -15.30 8.98
C GLU A 79 -2.73 -14.13 9.52
N GLY A 80 -3.25 -12.89 9.46
CA GLY A 80 -2.58 -11.70 9.99
C GLY A 80 -1.52 -11.10 9.05
N GLY A 81 -1.54 -11.48 7.77
CA GLY A 81 -0.69 -10.95 6.72
C GLY A 81 0.67 -11.63 6.60
N ARG A 82 1.40 -11.27 5.53
CA ARG A 82 2.68 -11.92 5.14
C ARG A 82 3.70 -12.03 6.27
N ARG A 83 3.88 -10.97 7.06
CA ARG A 83 4.90 -10.96 8.14
C ARG A 83 4.60 -12.02 9.18
N THR A 84 3.34 -12.14 9.58
CA THR A 84 2.86 -13.12 10.55
C THR A 84 3.03 -14.53 9.99
N VAL A 85 2.54 -14.78 8.77
CA VAL A 85 2.69 -16.08 8.08
C VAL A 85 4.16 -16.49 7.98
N THR A 86 5.05 -15.57 7.63
CA THR A 86 6.49 -15.88 7.48
C THR A 86 7.17 -16.11 8.81
N SER A 87 6.88 -15.30 9.83
CA SER A 87 7.54 -15.40 11.14
C SER A 87 7.12 -16.66 11.90
N ASN A 88 5.90 -17.12 11.67
CA ASN A 88 5.33 -18.32 12.29
C ASN A 88 5.46 -19.58 11.41
N ASN A 89 6.16 -19.50 10.28
CA ASN A 89 6.33 -20.59 9.31
C ASN A 89 5.01 -21.24 8.83
N LEU A 90 3.99 -20.43 8.56
CA LEU A 90 2.63 -20.90 8.23
C LEU A 90 2.39 -21.10 6.73
N TRP A 91 3.42 -21.00 5.89
CA TRP A 91 3.25 -21.12 4.43
C TRP A 91 2.76 -22.51 3.99
N GLU A 92 3.14 -23.56 4.72
CA GLU A 92 2.63 -24.92 4.51
C GLU A 92 1.11 -24.98 4.76
N MET A 93 0.64 -24.33 5.83
CA MET A 93 -0.80 -24.23 6.14
C MET A 93 -1.56 -23.40 5.10
N VAL A 94 -0.98 -22.27 4.66
CA VAL A 94 -1.55 -21.47 3.56
C VAL A 94 -1.71 -22.31 2.30
N SER A 95 -0.70 -23.11 1.96
CA SER A 95 -0.79 -24.03 0.82
C SER A 95 -1.94 -25.03 1.00
N LYS A 96 -2.07 -25.60 2.20
CA LYS A 96 -3.14 -26.56 2.49
C LYS A 96 -4.53 -25.94 2.38
N ASP A 97 -4.71 -24.73 2.87
CA ASP A 97 -5.96 -23.97 2.80
C ASP A 97 -6.35 -23.60 1.36
N MET A 98 -5.36 -23.45 0.47
CA MET A 98 -5.57 -23.30 -0.98
C MET A 98 -5.85 -24.64 -1.70
N GLY A 99 -6.05 -25.73 -0.96
CA GLY A 99 -6.29 -27.06 -1.52
C GLY A 99 -5.07 -27.67 -2.19
N ARG A 100 -3.85 -27.31 -1.73
CA ARG A 100 -2.57 -27.83 -2.22
C ARG A 100 -1.87 -28.67 -1.16
N ASP A 101 -0.70 -29.20 -1.51
CA ASP A 101 0.11 -30.02 -0.62
C ASP A 101 0.97 -29.13 0.29
N TYR A 102 1.32 -29.61 1.48
CA TYR A 102 2.15 -28.84 2.42
C TYR A 102 3.52 -28.48 1.82
N GLU A 103 4.08 -29.37 0.99
CA GLU A 103 5.34 -29.19 0.27
C GLU A 103 5.34 -27.97 -0.68
N ASP A 104 4.15 -27.56 -1.13
CA ASP A 104 3.97 -26.39 -1.99
C ASP A 104 4.04 -25.05 -1.21
N GLY A 105 4.23 -25.06 0.12
CA GLY A 105 4.27 -23.87 0.96
C GLY A 105 5.30 -22.83 0.51
N ASP A 106 6.53 -23.27 0.20
CA ASP A 106 7.57 -22.37 -0.31
C ASP A 106 7.19 -21.75 -1.66
N TYR A 107 6.45 -22.48 -2.49
CA TYR A 107 5.95 -21.96 -3.75
C TYR A 107 4.92 -20.84 -3.52
N MET A 108 4.01 -21.01 -2.56
CA MET A 108 3.05 -19.96 -2.17
C MET A 108 3.76 -18.70 -1.69
N ARG A 109 4.82 -18.87 -0.90
CA ARG A 109 5.66 -17.76 -0.44
C ARG A 109 6.29 -17.00 -1.60
N ILE A 110 6.85 -17.72 -2.57
CA ILE A 110 7.47 -17.12 -3.77
C ILE A 110 6.43 -16.40 -4.62
N LEU A 111 5.26 -17.01 -4.87
CA LEU A 111 4.19 -16.36 -5.64
C LEU A 111 3.69 -15.10 -4.95
N TYR A 112 3.48 -15.14 -3.63
CA TYR A 112 3.09 -13.97 -2.87
C TYR A 112 4.13 -12.85 -3.04
N ALA A 113 5.42 -13.18 -2.95
CA ALA A 113 6.50 -12.23 -3.13
C ALA A 113 6.60 -11.65 -4.54
N MET A 114 6.37 -12.48 -5.57
CA MET A 114 6.47 -12.06 -6.96
C MET A 114 5.28 -11.19 -7.39
N TYR A 115 4.07 -11.48 -6.93
CA TYR A 115 2.88 -10.79 -7.45
C TYR A 115 2.29 -9.79 -6.46
N LEU A 116 2.20 -10.14 -5.17
CA LEU A 116 1.42 -9.39 -4.20
C LEU A 116 2.27 -8.41 -3.39
N ASP A 117 3.46 -8.81 -2.97
CA ASP A 117 4.32 -7.95 -2.15
C ASP A 117 4.67 -6.63 -2.80
N ILE A 118 4.95 -6.64 -4.10
CA ILE A 118 5.34 -5.42 -4.81
C ILE A 118 4.18 -4.43 -4.83
N ILE A 119 2.95 -4.92 -5.05
CA ILE A 119 1.74 -4.09 -5.06
C ILE A 119 1.44 -3.59 -3.64
N ILE A 120 1.43 -4.48 -2.64
CA ILE A 120 1.10 -4.16 -1.25
C ILE A 120 2.15 -3.22 -0.63
N TYR A 121 3.43 -3.44 -0.93
CA TYR A 121 4.51 -2.57 -0.47
C TYR A 121 4.38 -1.18 -1.09
N TYR A 122 4.17 -1.11 -2.41
CA TYR A 122 3.95 0.17 -3.09
C TYR A 122 2.73 0.89 -2.51
N TYR A 123 1.68 0.15 -2.17
CA TYR A 123 0.51 0.68 -1.50
C TYR A 123 0.84 1.32 -0.16
N LYS A 124 1.47 0.56 0.74
CA LYS A 124 1.82 1.06 2.08
C LYS A 124 2.75 2.26 2.01
N PHE A 125 3.71 2.25 1.09
CA PHE A 125 4.64 3.36 0.92
C PHE A 125 3.96 4.64 0.40
N LYS A 126 3.05 4.53 -0.58
CA LYS A 126 2.38 5.69 -1.17
C LYS A 126 1.28 6.26 -0.29
N SER A 127 0.54 5.44 0.44
CA SER A 127 -0.46 5.93 1.41
C SER A 127 0.19 6.79 2.49
N VAL A 128 1.37 6.40 2.99
CA VAL A 128 2.13 7.19 3.98
C VAL A 128 2.62 8.53 3.42
N GLN A 129 2.98 8.62 2.14
CA GLN A 129 3.38 9.89 1.52
C GLN A 129 2.20 10.84 1.27
N GLY A 130 0.99 10.31 1.07
CA GLY A 130 -0.23 11.10 0.91
C GLY A 130 -0.61 11.83 2.19
N ASP A 131 -0.54 11.14 3.33
CA ASP A 131 -0.87 11.72 4.64
C ASP A 131 0.09 12.84 5.06
N VAL A 132 1.39 12.70 4.78
CA VAL A 132 2.41 13.72 5.13
C VAL A 132 2.24 15.02 4.34
N ARG A 133 1.66 14.98 3.14
CA ARG A 133 1.39 16.18 2.33
C ARG A 133 0.11 16.93 2.74
N GLY A 134 -0.79 16.29 3.49
CA GLY A 134 -2.02 16.90 3.99
C GLY A 134 -1.82 17.88 5.15
N ASP A 135 -0.69 17.79 5.86
CA ASP A 135 -0.45 18.53 7.11
C ASP A 135 0.36 19.83 6.93
N GLN A 136 0.75 20.19 5.70
CA GLN A 136 1.59 21.38 5.44
C GLN A 136 0.85 22.62 4.94
N THR A 137 -0.50 22.66 4.99
CA THR A 137 -1.28 23.83 4.50
C THR A 137 -2.17 24.52 5.52
N GLN A 138 -2.07 24.21 6.81
CA GLN A 138 -2.74 25.00 7.86
C GLN A 138 -1.76 25.56 8.88
N GLY A 139 -1.50 26.86 8.74
CA GLY A 139 -0.90 27.68 9.78
C GLY A 139 0.18 28.57 9.23
N TYR A 140 -0.20 29.73 8.68
CA TYR A 140 0.41 31.05 8.93
C TYR A 140 -0.37 32.08 8.11
N ALA A 141 -1.57 32.43 8.57
CA ALA A 141 -2.29 33.61 8.11
C ALA A 141 -2.60 34.50 9.31
N GLY A 142 -1.92 35.66 9.34
CA GLY A 142 -2.36 36.89 10.01
C GLY A 142 -2.13 36.99 11.52
N ASN A 143 -1.14 37.78 11.94
CA ASN A 143 -1.45 39.07 12.57
C ASN A 143 -0.17 39.92 12.73
N LYS A 144 -0.09 41.08 12.06
CA LYS A 144 0.83 42.17 12.42
C LYS A 144 0.15 43.50 12.12
N ASP A 145 -0.76 43.87 13.00
CA ASP A 145 -1.09 45.26 13.25
C ASP A 145 -0.64 45.61 14.67
N ASN A 146 0.35 46.48 14.78
CA ASN A 146 0.21 47.75 15.49
C ASN A 146 1.52 48.55 15.46
N ALA A 147 1.32 49.83 15.21
CA ALA A 147 2.31 50.83 14.89
C ALA A 147 2.83 51.59 16.13
N ALA A 148 4.00 52.20 15.92
CA ALA A 148 4.44 53.53 16.35
C ALA A 148 4.65 53.86 17.84
N GLY A 149 5.78 54.52 18.14
CA GLY A 149 5.88 55.41 19.30
C GLY A 149 7.27 55.64 19.89
N GLU A 150 8.07 56.47 19.22
CA GLU A 150 8.96 57.52 19.77
C GLU A 150 9.96 57.27 20.92
N GLY A 151 11.19 57.79 20.74
CA GLY A 151 12.12 58.07 21.84
C GLY A 151 13.56 58.35 21.39
N ARG A 152 14.03 59.58 21.59
CA ARG A 152 15.22 60.23 21.00
C ARG A 152 16.32 60.48 22.05
N ARG A 153 17.57 60.70 21.57
CA ARG A 153 18.79 61.32 22.18
C ARG A 153 19.85 60.33 22.68
N THR A 154 21.05 60.21 22.07
CA THR A 154 22.26 61.08 21.91
C THR A 154 23.11 61.28 23.17
N MET A 155 24.37 60.79 23.08
CA MET A 155 25.64 61.18 23.75
C MET A 155 25.63 61.17 25.29
N SER A 156 26.64 60.68 26.02
CA SER A 156 28.07 60.98 25.92
C SER A 156 28.89 60.06 26.84
N THR A 157 30.21 60.12 26.62
CA THR A 157 31.37 59.69 27.44
C THR A 157 31.19 59.65 28.96
N ASP A 158 31.83 58.67 29.63
CA ASP A 158 33.05 58.93 30.42
C ASP A 158 33.60 57.67 31.12
N CYS A 159 34.92 57.66 31.23
CA CYS A 159 35.78 56.66 31.84
C CYS A 159 35.73 56.69 33.39
N ILE A 160 35.85 55.51 34.03
CA ILE A 160 36.80 55.06 35.11
C ILE A 160 37.11 56.03 36.29
N PRO A 161 37.46 55.62 37.56
CA PRO A 161 37.48 54.32 38.29
C PRO A 161 36.89 54.37 39.74
N GLU A 162 37.08 53.26 40.48
CA GLU A 162 37.44 53.06 41.92
C GLU A 162 36.49 52.03 42.57
N ASP A 163 36.89 50.87 43.11
CA ASP A 163 38.17 50.31 43.62
C ASP A 163 38.39 48.86 43.13
#